data_AF-A0A7S3RSY5-F1
#
_entry.id   AF-A0A7S3RSY5-F1
#
_cell.length_a   1.000
_cell.length_b   1.000
_cell.length_c   1.000
_cell.angle_alpha   90.00
_cell.angle_beta   90.00
_cell.angle_gamma   90.00
#
_symmetry.space_group_name_H-M   'P 1'
#
loop_
_entity.id
_entity.type
_entity.pdbx_description
1 polymer ?
#
loop_
_entity_poly.entity_id
_entity_poly.type
_entity_poly.pdbx_seq_one_letter_code
_entity_poly.pdbx_strand_id
1 'polypeptide(L)'
;GGRQGRRGVELVRLTQEEILAEAAQTEIINRASLEQMLRVEEEKRKVVVRDRRTSGPRVVTKSTREGDSVRTYVTFTDGPLPPAIDDVAPDYPPQVKCAVTGQPARYFDPASRSPYATLEAFRTLRGERRVRPSAS
;
A
#
# COMPACT_ATOMS: atom_id res chain seq x y z
N GLY A 1 -16.44 39.41 50.24
CA GLY A 1 -16.91 38.02 50.18
C GLY A 1 -18.35 38.00 49.70
N GLY A 2 -18.71 37.08 48.82
CA GLY A 2 -20.10 36.93 48.36
C GLY A 2 -20.22 35.85 47.29
N ARG A 3 -20.30 34.59 47.71
CA ARG A 3 -20.59 33.44 46.85
C ARG A 3 -22.07 33.51 46.44
N GLN A 4 -22.36 33.67 45.15
CA GLN A 4 -23.72 33.46 44.63
C GLN A 4 -23.94 31.96 44.40
N GLY A 5 -24.89 31.41 45.13
CA GLY A 5 -25.24 29.99 45.11
C GLY A 5 -25.83 29.56 43.77
N ARG A 6 -25.43 28.36 43.32
CA ARG A 6 -26.06 27.68 42.18
C ARG A 6 -27.50 27.33 42.54
N ARG A 7 -28.46 27.82 41.75
CA ARG A 7 -29.88 27.42 41.84
C ARG A 7 -29.97 25.91 41.54
N GLY A 8 -30.32 25.12 42.55
CA GLY A 8 -30.60 23.69 42.39
C GLY A 8 -31.88 23.51 41.57
N VAL A 9 -31.86 22.56 40.64
CA VAL A 9 -33.06 22.15 39.90
C VAL A 9 -33.91 21.33 40.87
N GLU A 10 -35.06 21.88 41.28
CA GLU A 10 -36.05 21.15 42.07
C GLU A 10 -36.65 20.05 41.19
N LEU A 11 -36.32 18.79 41.49
CA LEU A 11 -36.95 17.63 40.87
C LEU A 11 -38.38 17.52 41.43
N VAL A 12 -39.34 18.11 40.73
CA VAL A 12 -40.77 17.93 41.01
C VAL A 12 -41.05 16.43 40.91
N ARG A 13 -41.44 15.81 42.03
CA ARG A 13 -41.84 14.39 42.07
C ARG A 13 -43.24 14.31 41.46
N LEU A 14 -43.30 13.96 40.18
CA LEU A 14 -44.54 13.65 39.48
C LEU A 14 -45.29 12.54 40.24
N THR A 15 -46.60 12.68 40.32
CA THR A 15 -47.48 11.64 40.86
C THR A 15 -47.35 10.37 40.01
N GLN A 16 -47.70 9.23 40.60
CA GLN A 16 -47.65 7.96 39.87
C GLN A 16 -48.53 7.98 38.61
N GLU A 17 -49.65 8.68 38.64
CA GLU A 17 -50.55 8.86 37.49
C GLU A 17 -49.91 9.68 36.38
N GLU A 18 -49.22 10.78 36.72
CA GLU A 18 -48.52 11.62 35.74
C GLU A 18 -47.37 10.88 35.08
N ILE A 19 -46.60 10.09 35.84
CA ILE A 19 -45.53 9.23 35.29
C ILE A 19 -46.10 8.22 34.29
N LEU A 20 -47.24 7.60 34.61
CA LEU A 20 -47.90 6.63 33.73
C LEU A 20 -48.44 7.31 32.46
N ALA A 21 -48.99 8.52 32.58
CA ALA A 21 -49.47 9.29 31.43
C ALA A 21 -48.33 9.72 30.49
N GLU A 22 -47.21 10.18 31.05
CA GLU A 22 -46.00 10.53 30.30
C GLU A 22 -45.39 9.30 29.60
N ALA A 23 -45.34 8.16 30.30
CA ALA A 23 -44.87 6.90 29.74
C ALA A 23 -45.74 6.45 28.55
N ALA A 24 -47.06 6.54 28.66
CA ALA A 24 -47.98 6.18 27.57
C ALA A 24 -47.78 7.07 26.33
N GLN A 25 -47.58 8.38 26.52
CA GLN A 25 -47.29 9.29 25.40
C GLN A 25 -45.94 8.98 24.76
N THR A 26 -44.93 8.68 25.58
CA THR A 26 -43.60 8.29 25.12
C THR A 26 -43.63 6.97 24.36
N GLU A 27 -44.44 6.00 24.77
CA GLU A 27 -44.64 4.73 24.07
C GLU A 27 -45.20 4.96 22.66
N ILE A 28 -46.21 5.84 22.52
CA ILE A 28 -46.80 6.18 21.21
C ILE A 28 -45.73 6.81 20.29
N ILE A 29 -44.95 7.75 20.81
CA ILE A 29 -43.90 8.44 20.04
C ILE A 29 -42.79 7.46 19.65
N ASN A 30 -42.34 6.62 20.59
CA ASN A 30 -41.29 5.63 20.36
C ASN A 30 -41.73 4.59 19.33
N ARG A 31 -42.98 4.12 19.41
CA ARG A 31 -43.55 3.19 18.45
C ARG A 31 -43.61 3.79 17.05
N ALA A 32 -44.09 5.02 16.92
CA ALA A 32 -44.16 5.71 15.63
C ALA A 32 -42.75 5.94 15.03
N SER A 33 -41.78 6.32 15.87
CA SER A 33 -40.38 6.49 15.47
C SER A 33 -39.75 5.17 15.02
N LEU A 34 -40.01 4.08 15.75
CA LEU A 34 -39.54 2.74 15.41
C LEU A 34 -40.13 2.27 14.07
N GLU A 35 -41.43 2.45 13.85
CA GLU A 35 -42.10 2.10 12.60
C GLU A 35 -41.50 2.87 11.40
N GLN A 36 -41.14 4.15 11.56
CA GLN A 36 -40.44 4.92 10.53
C GLN A 36 -39.04 4.38 10.24
N MET A 37 -38.25 4.04 11.28
CA MET A 37 -36.92 3.46 11.07
C MET A 37 -36.99 2.11 10.35
N LEU A 38 -37.91 1.24 10.75
CA LEU A 38 -38.11 -0.06 10.10
C LEU A 38 -38.49 0.08 8.63
N ARG A 39 -39.34 1.05 8.29
CA ARG A 39 -39.65 1.38 6.89
C ARG A 39 -38.41 1.80 6.12
N VAL A 40 -37.58 2.69 6.68
CA VAL A 40 -36.34 3.12 6.04
C VAL A 40 -35.36 1.95 5.84
N GLU A 41 -35.25 1.04 6.82
CA GLU A 41 -34.43 -0.15 6.67
C GLU A 41 -34.98 -1.11 5.60
N GLU A 42 -36.28 -1.34 5.57
CA GLU A 42 -36.92 -2.20 4.56
C GLU A 42 -36.71 -1.65 3.15
N GLU A 43 -36.89 -0.34 2.95
CA GLU A 43 -36.59 0.32 1.67
C GLU A 43 -35.12 0.19 1.29
N LYS A 44 -34.17 0.33 2.24
CA LYS A 44 -32.75 0.08 2.00
C LYS A 44 -32.45 -1.38 1.65
N ARG A 45 -33.18 -2.35 2.22
CA ARG A 45 -33.04 -3.79 1.91
C ARG A 45 -33.61 -4.14 0.54
N LYS A 46 -34.67 -3.45 0.10
CA LYS A 46 -35.26 -3.59 -1.25
C LYS A 46 -34.36 -3.04 -2.35
N VAL A 47 -33.45 -2.14 -2.04
CA VAL A 47 -32.41 -1.72 -2.98
C VAL A 47 -31.50 -2.91 -3.26
N VAL A 48 -31.79 -3.63 -4.34
CA VAL A 48 -30.90 -4.63 -4.93
C VAL A 48 -29.71 -3.87 -5.49
N VAL A 49 -28.68 -3.71 -4.66
CA VAL A 49 -27.37 -3.25 -5.11
C VAL A 49 -26.87 -4.32 -6.06
N ARG A 50 -27.03 -4.09 -7.38
CA ARG A 50 -26.33 -4.89 -8.38
C ARG A 50 -24.86 -4.71 -8.13
N ASP A 51 -24.26 -5.74 -7.52
CA ASP A 51 -22.84 -5.72 -7.23
C ASP A 51 -22.09 -5.71 -8.58
N ARG A 52 -21.62 -4.52 -8.95
CA ARG A 52 -20.76 -4.31 -10.13
C ARG A 52 -19.31 -4.64 -9.80
N ARG A 53 -19.03 -5.44 -8.76
CA ARG A 53 -17.70 -5.97 -8.52
C ARG A 53 -17.25 -6.69 -9.80
N THR A 54 -16.32 -6.06 -10.49
CA THR A 54 -15.50 -6.71 -11.51
C THR A 54 -14.87 -7.91 -10.84
N SER A 55 -15.35 -9.10 -11.20
CA SER A 55 -14.84 -10.35 -10.66
C SER A 55 -13.43 -10.59 -11.21
N GLY A 56 -12.50 -10.93 -10.33
CA GLY A 56 -11.13 -11.28 -10.69
C GLY A 56 -10.07 -10.57 -9.85
N PRO A 57 -8.79 -10.95 -10.00
CA PRO A 57 -7.68 -10.36 -9.25
C PRO A 57 -7.54 -8.86 -9.53
N ARG A 58 -7.33 -8.07 -8.49
CA ARG A 58 -7.23 -6.61 -8.57
C ARG A 58 -6.00 -6.10 -7.82
N VAL A 59 -5.39 -5.04 -8.36
CA VAL A 59 -4.30 -4.32 -7.71
C VAL A 59 -4.82 -2.94 -7.32
N VAL A 60 -4.73 -2.61 -6.04
CA VAL A 60 -5.19 -1.35 -5.46
C VAL A 60 -3.98 -0.59 -4.93
N THR A 61 -3.74 0.60 -5.48
CA THR A 61 -2.68 1.49 -5.01
C THR A 61 -3.27 2.61 -4.17
N LYS A 62 -2.70 2.87 -2.99
CA LYS A 62 -3.09 3.96 -2.10
C LYS A 62 -1.85 4.70 -1.60
N SER A 63 -1.77 5.98 -1.92
CA SER A 63 -0.72 6.88 -1.42
C SER A 63 -1.28 7.79 -0.33
N THR A 64 -0.57 7.93 0.77
CA THR A 64 -0.90 8.84 1.88
C THR A 64 0.29 9.73 2.15
N ARG A 65 0.06 11.05 2.25
CA ARG A 65 1.10 12.02 2.61
C ARG A 65 1.19 12.13 4.12
N GLU A 66 2.39 11.98 4.66
CA GLU A 66 2.68 12.05 6.09
C GLU A 66 3.80 13.08 6.28
N GLY A 67 3.42 14.35 6.51
CA GLY A 67 4.36 15.48 6.51
C GLY A 67 4.99 15.70 5.13
N ASP A 68 6.32 15.63 5.07
CA ASP A 68 7.11 15.75 3.83
C ASP A 68 7.33 14.41 3.11
N SER A 69 6.95 13.29 3.72
CA SER A 69 7.07 11.96 3.13
C SER A 69 5.76 11.48 2.51
N VAL A 70 5.85 10.62 1.50
CA VAL A 70 4.69 9.94 0.90
C VAL A 70 4.83 8.44 1.14
N ARG A 71 3.88 7.85 1.85
CA ARG A 71 3.79 6.40 2.03
C ARG A 71 2.84 5.83 0.97
N THR A 72 3.31 4.86 0.19
CA THR A 72 2.52 4.22 -0.86
C THR A 72 2.32 2.74 -0.53
N TYR A 73 1.07 2.30 -0.54
CA TYR A 73 0.68 0.91 -0.37
C TYR A 73 0.16 0.36 -1.70
N VAL A 74 0.61 -0.85 -2.06
CA VAL A 74 0.09 -1.64 -3.18
C VAL A 74 -0.52 -2.89 -2.58
N THR A 75 -1.81 -3.14 -2.84
CA THR A 75 -2.55 -4.27 -2.30
C THR A 75 -3.09 -5.12 -3.44
N PHE A 76 -2.79 -6.41 -3.42
CA PHE A 76 -3.37 -7.40 -4.32
C PHE A 76 -4.62 -7.98 -3.63
N THR A 77 -5.79 -7.81 -4.22
CA THR A 77 -7.07 -8.33 -3.72
C THR A 77 -7.67 -9.31 -4.70
N ASP A 78 -8.60 -10.14 -4.23
CA ASP A 78 -9.44 -10.99 -5.08
C ASP A 78 -8.67 -12.04 -5.93
N GLY A 79 -7.47 -12.44 -5.48
CA GLY A 79 -6.63 -13.46 -6.13
C GLY A 79 -5.29 -13.74 -5.41
N PRO A 80 -4.53 -14.76 -5.85
CA PRO A 80 -3.20 -15.04 -5.32
C PRO A 80 -2.20 -13.95 -5.72
N LEU A 81 -1.14 -13.78 -4.92
CA LEU A 81 -0.02 -12.91 -5.30
C LEU A 81 0.64 -13.43 -6.59
N PRO A 82 1.07 -12.54 -7.51
CA PRO A 82 1.87 -12.94 -8.65
C PRO A 82 3.13 -13.70 -8.19
N PRO A 83 3.41 -14.90 -8.73
CA PRO A 83 4.56 -15.70 -8.30
C PRO A 83 5.90 -14.97 -8.48
N ALA A 84 5.96 -14.04 -9.44
CA ALA A 84 7.13 -13.19 -9.69
C ALA A 84 7.56 -12.30 -8.50
N ILE A 85 6.68 -12.08 -7.51
CA ILE A 85 7.02 -11.26 -6.33
C ILE A 85 8.02 -11.97 -5.41
N ASP A 86 7.87 -13.28 -5.27
CA ASP A 86 8.68 -14.13 -4.40
C ASP A 86 9.57 -15.09 -5.21
N ASP A 87 9.72 -14.84 -6.51
CA ASP A 87 10.49 -15.70 -7.40
C ASP A 87 11.99 -15.53 -7.16
N VAL A 88 12.72 -16.63 -7.33
CA VAL A 88 14.17 -16.63 -7.16
C VAL A 88 14.79 -16.07 -8.43
N ALA A 89 15.58 -15.01 -8.29
CA ALA A 89 16.30 -14.45 -9.43
C ALA A 89 17.15 -15.52 -10.11
N PRO A 90 17.18 -15.56 -11.45
CA PRO A 90 18.02 -16.49 -12.18
C PRO A 90 19.49 -16.25 -11.84
N ASP A 91 20.31 -17.30 -11.96
CA ASP A 91 21.75 -17.20 -11.74
C ASP A 91 22.37 -16.11 -12.61
N TYR A 92 23.27 -15.32 -12.02
CA TYR A 92 24.00 -14.30 -12.76
C TYR A 92 24.77 -14.92 -13.92
N PRO A 93 24.80 -14.29 -15.11
CA PRO A 93 25.59 -14.78 -16.22
C PRO A 93 27.07 -14.85 -15.83
N PRO A 94 27.82 -15.84 -16.34
CA PRO A 94 29.23 -15.99 -16.03
C PRO A 94 30.03 -14.74 -16.45
N GLN A 95 30.98 -14.34 -15.60
CA GLN A 95 31.83 -13.17 -15.89
C GLN A 95 32.73 -13.47 -17.11
N VAL A 96 32.60 -12.62 -18.13
CA VAL A 96 33.48 -12.66 -19.31
C VAL A 96 34.91 -12.32 -18.90
N LYS A 97 35.89 -13.04 -19.44
CA LYS A 97 37.31 -12.85 -19.12
C LYS A 97 37.99 -11.97 -20.17
N CYS A 98 38.92 -11.14 -19.72
CA CYS A 98 39.77 -10.30 -20.53
C CYS A 98 40.59 -11.15 -21.51
N ALA A 99 40.57 -10.79 -22.79
CA ALA A 99 41.29 -11.50 -23.83
C ALA A 99 42.82 -11.44 -23.68
N VAL A 100 43.36 -10.47 -22.94
CA VAL A 100 44.81 -10.29 -22.71
C VAL A 100 45.25 -10.89 -21.38
N THR A 101 44.54 -10.59 -20.28
CA THR A 101 45.00 -10.91 -18.92
C THR A 101 44.24 -12.04 -18.25
N GLY A 102 43.13 -12.52 -18.84
CA GLY A 102 42.28 -13.56 -18.26
C GLY A 102 41.48 -13.15 -17.01
N GLN A 103 41.71 -11.95 -16.47
CA GLN A 103 40.93 -11.37 -15.36
C GLN A 103 39.49 -11.05 -15.79
N PRO A 104 38.53 -10.92 -14.85
CA PRO A 104 37.18 -10.46 -15.18
C PRO A 104 37.21 -9.17 -16.00
N ALA A 105 36.61 -9.21 -17.18
CA ALA A 105 36.56 -8.05 -18.06
C ALA A 105 35.56 -7.02 -17.53
N ARG A 106 35.95 -5.75 -17.64
CA ARG A 106 35.15 -4.60 -17.21
C ARG A 106 34.49 -3.89 -18.39
N TYR A 107 35.09 -4.02 -19.57
CA TYR A 107 34.68 -3.28 -20.76
C TYR A 107 34.88 -4.16 -22.02
N PHE A 108 34.25 -3.73 -23.11
CA PHE A 108 34.40 -4.29 -24.44
C PHE A 108 34.95 -3.23 -25.38
N ASP A 109 35.90 -3.61 -26.23
CA ASP A 109 36.42 -2.72 -27.26
C ASP A 109 35.41 -2.58 -28.44
N PRO A 110 34.96 -1.37 -28.82
CA PRO A 110 33.94 -1.21 -29.85
C PRO A 110 34.30 -1.75 -31.24
N ALA A 111 35.59 -1.77 -31.62
CA ALA A 111 36.00 -2.26 -32.93
C ALA A 111 36.22 -3.77 -32.96
N SER A 112 36.93 -4.33 -31.98
CA SER A 112 37.24 -5.76 -31.94
C SER A 112 36.19 -6.60 -31.20
N ARG A 113 35.25 -5.96 -30.50
CA ARG A 113 34.30 -6.60 -29.55
C ARG A 113 35.00 -7.50 -28.53
N SER A 114 36.28 -7.26 -28.26
CA SER A 114 37.07 -8.07 -27.33
C SER A 114 36.90 -7.56 -25.91
N PRO A 115 36.66 -8.46 -24.93
CA PRO A 115 36.58 -8.09 -23.52
C PRO A 115 37.95 -7.73 -22.96
N TYR A 116 38.03 -6.66 -22.15
CA TYR A 116 39.26 -6.26 -21.45
C TYR A 116 39.02 -5.78 -20.01
N ALA A 117 40.03 -5.96 -19.15
CA ALA A 117 39.95 -5.61 -17.73
C ALA A 117 40.60 -4.27 -17.39
N THR A 118 41.71 -3.92 -18.05
CA THR A 118 42.55 -2.75 -17.73
C THR A 118 42.90 -1.93 -18.97
N LEU A 119 43.34 -0.69 -18.77
CA LEU A 119 43.78 0.18 -19.87
C LEU A 119 44.99 -0.40 -20.61
N GLU A 120 45.93 -1.03 -19.91
CA GLU A 120 47.06 -1.74 -20.54
C GLU A 120 46.62 -2.90 -21.43
N ALA A 121 45.59 -3.65 -21.02
CA ALA A 121 44.98 -4.69 -21.86
C ALA A 121 44.33 -4.08 -23.11
N PHE A 122 43.67 -2.92 -22.98
CA PHE A 122 43.09 -2.21 -24.13
C PHE A 122 44.15 -1.76 -25.14
N ARG A 123 45.25 -1.15 -24.67
CA ARG A 123 46.41 -0.78 -25.50
C ARG A 123 46.96 -2.00 -26.25
N THR A 124 47.12 -3.11 -25.53
CA THR A 124 47.59 -4.39 -26.08
C THR A 124 46.64 -4.92 -27.17
N LEU A 125 45.31 -4.89 -26.94
CA LEU A 125 44.30 -5.31 -27.92
C LEU A 125 44.31 -4.46 -29.20
N ARG A 126 44.61 -3.17 -29.09
CA ARG A 126 44.72 -2.25 -30.24
C ARG A 126 46.07 -2.27 -30.93
N GLY A 127 46.97 -3.16 -30.51
CA GLY A 127 48.29 -3.33 -31.13
C GLY A 127 49.32 -2.28 -30.69
N GLU A 128 49.04 -1.49 -29.65
CA GLU A 128 50.01 -0.60 -29.02
C GLU A 128 51.00 -1.44 -28.21
N ARG A 129 51.98 -2.06 -28.89
CA ARG A 129 53.03 -2.82 -28.21
C ARG A 129 53.95 -1.87 -27.42
N ARG A 130 53.93 -2.00 -26.09
CA ARG A 130 55.18 -2.03 -25.32
C ARG A 130 55.32 -3.41 -24.69
N VAL A 131 55.75 -4.36 -25.49
CA VAL A 131 56.28 -5.63 -24.97
C VAL A 131 57.56 -5.27 -24.22
N ARG A 132 57.57 -5.31 -22.88
CA ARG A 132 58.82 -5.57 -22.17
C ARG A 132 58.98 -7.08 -22.13
N PRO A 133 60.09 -7.65 -22.64
CA PRO A 133 60.33 -9.07 -22.46
C PRO A 133 60.50 -9.34 -20.95
N SER A 134 59.85 -10.39 -20.46
CA SER A 134 60.17 -10.98 -19.17
C SER A 134 61.60 -11.49 -19.21
N ALA A 135 62.44 -10.96 -18.31
CA ALA A 135 63.79 -11.46 -18.10
C ALA A 135 63.75 -12.93 -17.68
N SER A 136 64.63 -13.74 -18.28
CA SER A 136 65.07 -15.05 -17.82
C SER A 136 66.59 -15.09 -18.01
#